data_AF-A0AAW2Z0U3-F1
#
_entry.id   AF-A0AAW2Z0U3-F1
#
_cell.length_a   1.000
_cell.length_b   1.000
_cell.length_c   1.000
_cell.angle_alpha   90.00
_cell.angle_beta   90.00
_cell.angle_gamma   90.00
#
_symmetry.space_group_name_H-M   'P 1'
#
loop_
_entity.id
_entity.type
_entity.pdbx_description
1 polymer ?
#
loop_
_entity_poly.entity_id
_entity_poly.type
_entity_poly.pdbx_seq_one_letter_code
_entity_poly.pdbx_strand_id
1 'polypeptide(L)'
;MGSFLAKQEGQDELCALRKENERLIKQNLELKQNNKRRRSNESQDSPPSKVPRTEDLDNTTAYFNDNNSNEKLCICFSGFKNNTNTYNKAVKNELIDIISQIPNVSVPAETGDRDLLDDKITHVVVTPNARTMKVLQGVIKGKWIMSTKWVTHKSSNPESTDYSPFGFRRTENPLEGKKIYLSKSFLERYQRTSITLRHFELLTECAQAERTLDINEADFCLVSQSNGVYTVPFKSPSRRYSSSAVPSSSQTNNVVLTERQAVLQDHPSVFVADWTEFIDIIFPPYYETYLKRIEDK
;
A
#
# COMPACT_ATOMS: atom_id res chain seq x y z
N MET A 1 -35.72 -37.50 13.52
CA MET A 1 -35.55 -37.35 12.05
C MET A 1 -35.29 -35.91 11.57
N GLY A 2 -35.49 -34.85 12.37
CA GLY A 2 -35.27 -33.46 11.91
C GLY A 2 -33.82 -33.01 11.67
N SER A 3 -32.82 -33.70 12.23
CA SER A 3 -31.40 -33.30 12.10
C SER A 3 -30.76 -33.63 10.74
N PHE A 4 -31.36 -34.53 9.96
CA PHE A 4 -30.76 -34.98 8.68
C PHE A 4 -31.14 -34.04 7.53
N LEU A 5 -32.37 -33.53 7.53
CA LEU A 5 -32.87 -32.59 6.50
C LEU A 5 -32.17 -31.23 6.58
N ALA A 6 -31.92 -30.70 7.79
CA ALA A 6 -31.19 -29.43 7.97
C ALA A 6 -29.72 -29.48 7.50
N LYS A 7 -29.10 -30.66 7.46
CA LYS A 7 -27.73 -30.82 6.91
C LYS A 7 -27.71 -30.84 5.39
N GLN A 8 -28.79 -31.28 4.76
CA GLN A 8 -28.89 -31.39 3.31
C GLN A 8 -29.16 -30.03 2.66
N GLU A 9 -30.06 -29.23 3.25
CA GLU A 9 -30.33 -27.86 2.80
C GLU A 9 -29.09 -26.96 2.83
N GLY A 10 -28.26 -27.07 3.87
CA GLY A 10 -27.01 -26.30 3.97
C GLY A 10 -25.94 -26.70 2.95
N GLN A 11 -25.95 -27.94 2.44
CA GLN A 11 -25.02 -28.37 1.39
C GLN A 11 -25.42 -27.83 0.02
N ASP A 12 -26.73 -27.78 -0.27
CA ASP A 12 -27.25 -27.26 -1.54
C ASP A 12 -27.03 -25.74 -1.64
N GLU A 13 -27.23 -25.00 -0.54
CA GLU A 13 -26.96 -23.56 -0.48
C GLU A 13 -25.47 -23.25 -0.67
N LEU A 14 -24.58 -24.02 -0.04
CA LEU A 14 -23.13 -23.87 -0.21
C LEU A 14 -22.69 -24.17 -1.65
N CYS A 15 -23.33 -25.16 -2.31
CA CYS A 15 -23.07 -25.50 -3.71
C CYS A 15 -23.51 -24.37 -4.65
N ALA A 16 -24.68 -23.75 -4.39
CA ALA A 16 -25.18 -22.62 -5.15
C ALA A 16 -24.23 -21.40 -5.05
N LEU A 17 -23.79 -21.06 -3.82
CA LEU A 17 -22.86 -19.96 -3.57
C LEU A 17 -21.49 -20.15 -4.25
N ARG A 18 -20.99 -21.40 -4.33
CA ARG A 18 -19.75 -21.72 -5.06
C ARG A 18 -19.90 -21.47 -6.56
N LYS A 19 -21.01 -21.94 -7.15
CA LYS A 19 -21.29 -21.72 -8.58
C LYS A 19 -21.45 -20.23 -8.93
N GLU A 20 -22.09 -19.46 -8.06
CA GLU A 20 -22.25 -18.01 -8.26
C GLU A 20 -20.89 -17.28 -8.18
N ASN A 21 -20.04 -17.63 -7.21
CA ASN A 21 -18.69 -17.06 -7.12
C ASN A 21 -17.83 -17.38 -8.36
N GLU A 22 -17.86 -18.62 -8.86
CA GLU A 22 -17.14 -18.99 -10.08
C GLU A 22 -17.62 -18.19 -11.29
N ARG A 23 -18.93 -17.96 -11.41
CA ARG A 23 -19.51 -17.12 -12.47
C ARG A 23 -19.01 -15.67 -12.39
N LEU A 24 -18.99 -15.09 -11.19
CA LEU A 24 -18.50 -13.71 -10.98
C LEU A 24 -17.00 -13.57 -11.26
N ILE A 25 -16.19 -14.59 -10.95
CA ILE A 25 -14.75 -14.59 -11.27
C ILE A 25 -14.54 -14.56 -12.79
N LYS A 26 -15.28 -15.40 -13.55
CA LYS A 26 -15.20 -15.40 -15.02
C LYS A 26 -15.60 -14.06 -15.62
N GLN A 27 -16.69 -13.46 -15.15
CA GLN A 27 -17.15 -12.15 -15.63
C GLN A 27 -16.12 -11.04 -15.39
N ASN A 28 -15.45 -11.04 -14.24
CA ASN A 28 -14.40 -10.05 -13.94
C ASN A 28 -13.15 -10.24 -14.81
N LEU A 29 -12.77 -11.48 -15.13
CA LEU A 29 -11.66 -11.76 -16.03
C LEU A 29 -11.94 -11.26 -17.45
N GLU A 30 -13.16 -11.47 -17.96
CA GLU A 30 -13.59 -10.96 -19.27
C GLU A 30 -13.56 -9.42 -19.32
N LEU A 31 -14.02 -8.75 -18.26
CA LEU A 31 -13.95 -7.28 -18.16
C LEU A 31 -12.51 -6.77 -18.20
N LYS A 32 -11.58 -7.43 -17.48
CA LYS A 32 -10.15 -7.08 -17.53
C LYS A 32 -9.55 -7.24 -18.93
N GLN A 33 -9.89 -8.33 -19.63
CA GLN A 33 -9.43 -8.55 -21.00
C GLN A 33 -10.00 -7.51 -21.98
N ASN A 34 -11.28 -7.14 -21.85
CA ASN A 34 -11.89 -6.11 -22.68
C ASN A 34 -11.27 -4.73 -22.46
N ASN A 35 -10.98 -4.36 -21.22
CA ASN A 35 -10.30 -3.10 -20.91
C ASN A 35 -8.87 -3.07 -21.47
N LYS A 36 -8.16 -4.21 -21.44
CA LYS A 36 -6.83 -4.33 -22.07
C LYS A 36 -6.89 -4.12 -23.59
N ARG A 37 -7.89 -4.70 -24.27
CA ARG A 37 -8.11 -4.52 -25.72
C ARG A 37 -8.46 -3.09 -26.10
N ARG A 38 -9.21 -2.37 -25.25
CA ARG A 38 -9.52 -0.95 -25.48
C ARG A 38 -8.26 -0.07 -25.44
N ARG A 39 -7.36 -0.31 -24.47
CA ARG A 39 -6.09 0.44 -24.35
C ARG A 39 -5.13 0.20 -25.52
N SER A 40 -5.12 -1.00 -26.10
CA SER A 40 -4.27 -1.30 -27.28
C SER A 40 -4.77 -0.65 -28.58
N ASN A 41 -6.05 -0.30 -28.68
CA ASN A 41 -6.61 0.33 -29.89
C ASN A 41 -6.48 1.86 -29.88
N GLU A 42 -6.14 2.46 -28.74
CA GLU A 42 -6.06 3.92 -28.57
C GLU A 42 -4.63 4.47 -28.75
N SER A 43 -3.67 3.62 -29.12
CA SER A 43 -2.24 3.96 -29.20
C SER A 43 -1.60 3.80 -30.60
N GLN A 44 -2.40 3.68 -31.66
CA GLN A 44 -1.90 3.69 -33.04
C GLN A 44 -2.17 5.02 -33.74
N ASP A 45 -1.41 6.06 -33.38
CA ASP A 45 -1.17 7.22 -34.26
C ASP A 45 0.02 8.04 -33.74
N SER A 46 1.23 7.47 -33.77
CA SER A 46 2.50 8.21 -33.79
C SER A 46 3.65 7.28 -34.19
N PRO A 47 4.46 7.63 -35.20
CA PRO A 47 5.60 6.82 -35.61
C PRO A 47 6.73 6.86 -34.56
N PRO A 48 7.47 5.75 -34.35
CA PRO A 48 8.54 5.67 -33.37
C PRO A 48 9.78 6.43 -33.88
N SER A 49 10.16 7.49 -33.16
CA SER A 49 11.43 8.18 -33.38
C SER A 49 12.57 7.32 -32.83
N LYS A 50 13.50 6.92 -33.72
CA LYS A 50 14.70 6.14 -33.38
C LYS A 50 15.67 7.02 -32.60
N VAL A 51 15.86 6.75 -31.31
CA VAL A 51 16.92 7.35 -30.49
C VAL A 51 18.11 6.39 -30.39
N PRO A 52 19.36 6.85 -30.61
CA PRO A 52 20.56 6.01 -30.47
C PRO A 52 20.81 5.64 -29.01
N ARG A 53 21.29 4.41 -28.81
CA ARG A 53 21.69 3.85 -27.53
C ARG A 53 23.14 4.26 -27.24
N THR A 54 23.35 5.24 -26.37
CA THR A 54 24.65 5.51 -25.75
C THR A 54 24.71 4.78 -24.43
N GLU A 55 25.59 3.79 -24.36
CA GLU A 55 26.13 3.23 -23.12
C GLU A 55 27.07 4.29 -22.55
N ASP A 56 26.86 4.70 -21.29
CA ASP A 56 27.94 5.04 -20.36
C ASP A 56 27.36 5.21 -18.94
N LEU A 57 28.04 4.58 -17.99
CA LEU A 57 27.87 4.77 -16.56
C LEU A 57 28.15 6.23 -16.21
N ASP A 58 27.28 6.89 -15.43
CA ASP A 58 27.76 7.78 -14.38
C ASP A 58 26.73 8.05 -13.29
N ASN A 59 27.23 7.94 -12.06
CA ASN A 59 26.55 8.05 -10.79
C ASN A 59 26.17 9.52 -10.52
N THR A 60 25.02 9.95 -11.02
CA THR A 60 24.57 11.35 -10.87
C THR A 60 23.35 11.39 -9.96
N THR A 61 23.53 11.96 -8.77
CA THR A 61 22.43 12.46 -7.94
C THR A 61 21.78 13.59 -8.75
N ALA A 62 20.81 13.23 -9.59
CA ALA A 62 20.03 14.16 -10.38
C ALA A 62 19.18 14.99 -9.41
N TYR A 63 19.76 16.09 -8.94
CA TYR A 63 18.99 17.23 -8.46
C TYR A 63 18.15 17.68 -9.64
N PHE A 64 16.88 17.27 -9.65
CA PHE A 64 15.88 17.76 -10.59
C PHE A 64 15.88 19.29 -10.51
N ASN A 65 16.49 19.91 -11.52
CA ASN A 65 16.49 21.34 -11.71
C ASN A 65 15.10 21.71 -12.24
N ASP A 66 14.10 21.72 -11.35
CA ASP A 66 12.72 22.17 -11.58
C ASP A 66 12.70 23.70 -11.79
N ASN A 67 13.42 24.19 -12.80
CA ASN A 67 13.50 25.61 -13.17
C ASN A 67 12.27 26.09 -13.94
N ASN A 68 11.16 25.34 -13.92
CA ASN A 68 9.92 25.78 -14.54
C ASN A 68 9.10 26.57 -13.51
N SER A 69 9.42 27.86 -13.38
CA SER A 69 8.90 28.80 -12.38
C SER A 69 7.39 29.10 -12.46
N ASN A 70 6.62 28.26 -13.15
CA ASN A 70 5.18 28.43 -13.34
C ASN A 70 4.38 27.16 -13.05
N GLU A 71 4.97 26.18 -12.36
CA GLU A 71 4.23 24.98 -11.99
C GLU A 71 3.13 25.31 -10.98
N LYS A 72 1.88 25.08 -11.39
CA LYS A 72 0.70 25.33 -10.56
C LYS A 72 0.69 24.33 -9.41
N LEU A 73 0.78 24.84 -8.18
CA LEU A 73 0.66 24.02 -6.98
C LEU A 73 -0.78 23.56 -6.80
N CYS A 74 -0.95 22.27 -6.59
CA CYS A 74 -2.24 21.67 -6.26
C CYS A 74 -2.16 20.93 -4.93
N ILE A 75 -2.99 21.35 -3.98
CA ILE A 75 -2.85 20.99 -2.55
C ILE A 75 -4.08 20.21 -2.10
N CYS A 76 -3.85 19.14 -1.36
CA CYS A 76 -4.88 18.41 -0.62
C CYS A 76 -4.59 18.48 0.89
N PHE A 77 -5.64 18.55 1.71
CA PHE A 77 -5.53 18.51 3.17
C PHE A 77 -5.99 17.13 3.68
N SER A 78 -5.25 16.55 4.63
CA SER A 78 -5.56 15.25 5.21
C SER A 78 -5.33 15.17 6.71
N GLY A 79 -6.07 14.30 7.40
CA GLY A 79 -5.91 14.06 8.84
C GLY A 79 -6.67 15.00 9.78
N PHE A 80 -7.42 15.97 9.24
CA PHE A 80 -8.27 16.86 10.04
C PHE A 80 -9.55 16.15 10.49
N LYS A 81 -9.78 16.08 11.81
CA LYS A 81 -10.90 15.34 12.41
C LYS A 81 -11.68 16.24 13.38
N ASN A 82 -13.01 16.16 13.34
CA ASN A 82 -13.89 16.99 14.18
C ASN A 82 -13.73 16.75 15.70
N ASN A 83 -13.16 15.62 16.10
CA ASN A 83 -13.02 15.23 17.50
C ASN A 83 -11.70 15.70 18.16
N THR A 84 -10.90 16.51 17.48
CA THR A 84 -9.65 17.06 18.03
C THR A 84 -9.78 18.56 18.21
N ASN A 85 -9.28 19.10 19.32
CA ASN A 85 -9.33 20.55 19.55
C ASN A 85 -8.38 21.31 18.62
N THR A 86 -7.20 20.73 18.33
CA THR A 86 -6.13 21.42 17.60
C THR A 86 -6.26 21.35 16.07
N TYR A 87 -6.73 20.23 15.51
CA TYR A 87 -6.76 20.01 14.06
C TYR A 87 -8.15 19.56 13.56
N ASN A 88 -9.15 20.41 13.83
CA ASN A 88 -10.51 20.19 13.39
C ASN A 88 -10.79 20.74 11.97
N LYS A 89 -12.04 20.57 11.52
CA LYS A 89 -12.48 21.04 10.21
C LYS A 89 -12.51 22.57 10.09
N ALA A 90 -12.69 23.31 11.19
CA ALA A 90 -12.64 24.77 11.15
C ALA A 90 -11.22 25.24 10.83
N VAL A 91 -10.21 24.69 11.52
CA VAL A 91 -8.79 24.95 11.23
C VAL A 91 -8.43 24.56 9.80
N LYS A 92 -8.92 23.41 9.31
CA LYS A 92 -8.75 23.03 7.90
C LYS A 92 -9.26 24.10 6.95
N ASN A 93 -10.47 24.61 7.19
CA ASN A 93 -11.08 25.61 6.30
C ASN A 93 -10.30 26.93 6.34
N GLU A 94 -9.85 27.37 7.52
CA GLU A 94 -8.99 28.54 7.66
C GLU A 94 -7.69 28.41 6.84
N LEU A 95 -7.03 27.25 6.91
CA LEU A 95 -5.83 26.98 6.11
C LEU A 95 -6.11 26.95 4.60
N ILE A 96 -7.29 26.46 4.20
CA ILE A 96 -7.75 26.52 2.79
C ILE A 96 -7.94 27.98 2.36
N ASP A 97 -8.55 28.80 3.21
CA ASP A 97 -8.80 30.21 2.92
C ASP A 97 -7.48 30.98 2.75
N ILE A 98 -6.50 30.73 3.63
CA ILE A 98 -5.15 31.32 3.57
C ILE A 98 -4.46 30.92 2.25
N ILE A 99 -4.41 29.63 1.95
CA ILE A 99 -3.62 29.14 0.80
C ILE A 99 -4.27 29.51 -0.54
N SER A 100 -5.59 29.71 -0.56
CA SER A 100 -6.32 30.12 -1.77
C SER A 100 -6.03 31.56 -2.20
N GLN A 101 -5.45 32.38 -1.32
CA GLN A 101 -5.00 33.74 -1.67
C GLN A 101 -3.65 33.75 -2.41
N ILE A 102 -2.94 32.63 -2.46
CA ILE A 102 -1.59 32.56 -3.03
C ILE A 102 -1.70 32.34 -4.55
N PRO A 103 -1.04 33.18 -5.38
CA PRO A 103 -1.00 32.98 -6.82
C PRO A 103 -0.48 31.60 -7.19
N ASN A 104 -1.00 31.02 -8.27
CA ASN A 104 -0.61 29.70 -8.79
C ASN A 104 -0.83 28.53 -7.81
N VAL A 105 -1.59 28.72 -6.73
CA VAL A 105 -2.01 27.64 -5.84
C VAL A 105 -3.48 27.30 -6.05
N SER A 106 -3.81 26.02 -5.96
CA SER A 106 -5.18 25.53 -6.06
C SER A 106 -5.45 24.44 -5.04
N VAL A 107 -6.66 24.48 -4.47
CA VAL A 107 -7.19 23.43 -3.60
C VAL A 107 -8.41 22.83 -4.30
N PRO A 108 -8.32 21.61 -4.86
CA PRO A 108 -9.46 20.98 -5.49
C PRO A 108 -10.58 20.74 -4.48
N ALA A 109 -11.83 20.92 -4.92
CA ALA A 109 -12.98 20.50 -4.14
C ALA A 109 -12.88 19.02 -3.80
N GLU A 110 -13.32 18.63 -2.61
CA GLU A 110 -13.37 17.23 -2.18
C GLU A 110 -14.52 16.51 -2.87
N THR A 111 -14.36 16.21 -4.15
CA THR A 111 -15.30 15.45 -4.96
C THR A 111 -14.81 14.02 -5.15
N GLY A 112 -15.74 13.06 -5.21
CA GLY A 112 -15.42 11.65 -5.47
C GLY A 112 -15.07 10.82 -4.22
N ASP A 113 -14.27 9.78 -4.45
CA ASP A 113 -13.86 8.83 -3.41
C ASP A 113 -12.95 9.50 -2.39
N ARG A 114 -13.36 9.52 -1.13
CA ARG A 114 -12.62 10.17 -0.04
C ARG A 114 -11.25 9.56 0.19
N ASP A 115 -11.07 8.30 -0.20
CA ASP A 115 -9.81 7.59 -0.04
C ASP A 115 -8.86 7.82 -1.20
N LEU A 116 -9.31 8.25 -2.39
CA LEU A 116 -8.45 8.41 -3.57
C LEU A 116 -7.69 9.75 -3.54
N LEU A 117 -6.40 9.71 -3.90
CA LEU A 117 -5.59 10.92 -4.14
C LEU A 117 -5.52 11.22 -5.64
N ASP A 118 -6.09 12.37 -6.02
CA ASP A 118 -6.06 12.89 -7.40
C ASP A 118 -4.60 13.12 -7.86
N ASP A 119 -4.28 12.67 -9.07
CA ASP A 119 -2.92 12.70 -9.63
C ASP A 119 -2.36 14.11 -9.81
N LYS A 120 -3.26 15.09 -9.99
CA LYS A 120 -2.87 16.51 -10.11
C LYS A 120 -2.35 17.08 -8.80
N ILE A 121 -2.64 16.44 -7.65
CA ILE A 121 -2.13 16.89 -6.36
C ILE A 121 -0.60 16.81 -6.37
N THR A 122 0.03 17.89 -5.95
CA THR A 122 1.49 18.04 -5.83
C THR A 122 1.93 17.97 -4.36
N HIS A 123 1.08 18.45 -3.45
CA HIS A 123 1.36 18.56 -2.02
C HIS A 123 0.17 18.06 -1.19
N VAL A 124 0.45 17.31 -0.14
CA VAL A 124 -0.52 16.85 0.86
C VAL A 124 -0.17 17.50 2.19
N VAL A 125 -0.99 18.45 2.64
CA VAL A 125 -0.87 19.07 3.96
C VAL A 125 -1.53 18.18 4.99
N VAL A 126 -0.79 17.81 6.03
CA VAL A 126 -1.18 16.79 6.99
C VAL A 126 -1.10 17.30 8.43
N THR A 127 -2.03 16.82 9.25
CA THR A 127 -1.94 16.98 10.70
C THR A 127 -0.88 16.03 11.27
N PRO A 128 -0.30 16.32 12.45
CA PRO A 128 0.63 15.40 13.10
C PRO A 128 0.01 14.02 13.30
N ASN A 129 0.80 12.97 13.11
CA ASN A 129 0.38 11.57 13.31
C ASN A 129 -0.69 11.06 12.31
N ALA A 130 -0.97 11.81 11.25
CA ALA A 130 -1.95 11.41 10.24
C ALA A 130 -1.39 10.33 9.30
N ARG A 131 -1.84 9.09 9.48
CA ARG A 131 -1.61 7.96 8.56
C ARG A 131 -2.86 7.65 7.74
N THR A 132 -3.37 8.64 7.01
CA THR A 132 -4.57 8.46 6.18
C THR A 132 -4.21 7.86 4.82
N MET A 133 -5.22 7.35 4.12
CA MET A 133 -5.03 6.76 2.79
C MET A 133 -4.45 7.73 1.75
N LYS A 134 -4.81 9.01 1.84
CA LYS A 134 -4.25 10.07 0.98
C LYS A 134 -2.78 10.36 1.28
N VAL A 135 -2.35 10.27 2.53
CA VAL A 135 -0.93 10.42 2.91
C VAL A 135 -0.11 9.27 2.35
N LEU A 136 -0.58 8.04 2.52
CA LEU A 136 0.09 6.85 2.02
C LEU A 136 0.23 6.86 0.48
N GLN A 137 -0.84 7.21 -0.24
CA GLN A 137 -0.77 7.42 -1.69
C GLN A 137 0.15 8.58 -2.06
N GLY A 138 0.15 9.67 -1.30
CA GLY A 138 1.05 10.80 -1.52
C GLY A 138 2.51 10.37 -1.46
N VAL A 139 2.90 9.54 -0.48
CA VAL A 139 4.26 9.01 -0.38
C VAL A 139 4.60 8.07 -1.54
N ILE A 140 3.71 7.14 -1.88
CA ILE A 140 3.90 6.20 -3.00
C ILE A 140 4.08 6.95 -4.33
N LYS A 141 3.24 7.97 -4.58
CA LYS A 141 3.26 8.79 -5.80
C LYS A 141 4.33 9.88 -5.77
N GLY A 142 5.22 9.88 -4.77
CA GLY A 142 6.30 10.86 -4.61
C GLY A 142 5.81 12.30 -4.55
N LYS A 143 4.69 12.57 -3.89
CA LYS A 143 4.16 13.91 -3.60
C LYS A 143 4.83 14.48 -2.35
N TRP A 144 4.81 15.80 -2.21
CA TRP A 144 5.26 16.47 -0.99
C TRP A 144 4.28 16.22 0.15
N ILE A 145 4.77 15.76 1.29
CA ILE A 145 4.00 15.61 2.53
C ILE A 145 4.41 16.73 3.49
N MET A 146 3.48 17.64 3.78
CA MET A 146 3.75 18.94 4.40
C MET A 146 3.06 19.09 5.76
N SER A 147 3.73 19.71 6.72
CA SER A 147 3.13 20.21 7.96
C SER A 147 2.16 21.37 7.67
N THR A 148 1.22 21.61 8.59
CA THR A 148 0.33 22.77 8.54
C THR A 148 1.06 24.11 8.61
N LYS A 149 2.24 24.19 9.24
CA LYS A 149 3.08 25.40 9.27
C LYS A 149 3.60 25.84 7.92
N TRP A 150 3.68 24.91 6.96
CA TRP A 150 4.02 25.28 5.60
C TRP A 150 3.05 26.30 5.01
N VAL A 151 1.75 26.17 5.31
CA VAL A 151 0.70 27.03 4.75
C VAL A 151 0.91 28.49 5.18
N THR A 152 1.16 28.72 6.47
CA THR A 152 1.39 30.06 7.02
C THR A 152 2.71 30.65 6.52
N HIS A 153 3.77 29.83 6.42
CA HIS A 153 5.03 30.25 5.85
C HIS A 153 4.90 30.62 4.37
N LYS A 154 4.22 29.78 3.56
CA LYS A 154 4.02 30.01 2.12
C LYS A 154 3.15 31.24 1.86
N SER A 155 2.17 31.53 2.72
CA SER A 155 1.38 32.76 2.66
C SER A 155 2.22 34.00 2.92
N SER A 156 3.16 33.92 3.87
CA SER A 156 4.08 35.03 4.19
C SER A 156 5.19 35.19 3.15
N ASN A 157 5.58 34.11 2.47
CA ASN A 157 6.64 34.06 1.47
C ASN A 157 6.16 33.33 0.20
N PRO A 158 5.29 33.94 -0.63
CA PRO A 158 4.69 33.30 -1.80
C PRO A 158 5.71 32.78 -2.82
N GLU A 159 6.86 33.44 -2.95
CA GLU A 159 7.92 33.06 -3.89
C GLU A 159 8.82 31.93 -3.37
N SER A 160 8.67 31.50 -2.11
CA SER A 160 9.52 30.45 -1.53
C SER A 160 9.28 29.10 -2.21
N THR A 161 10.33 28.55 -2.81
CA THR A 161 10.33 27.21 -3.42
C THR A 161 10.96 26.15 -2.52
N ASP A 162 11.59 26.55 -1.41
CA ASP A 162 12.12 25.58 -0.45
C ASP A 162 11.01 25.02 0.44
N TYR A 163 10.69 23.75 0.21
CA TYR A 163 9.69 22.99 0.96
C TYR A 163 10.31 22.15 2.09
N SER A 164 11.62 21.90 2.03
CA SER A 164 12.31 20.95 2.90
C SER A 164 12.17 21.24 4.40
N PRO A 165 12.09 22.50 4.89
CA PRO A 165 11.93 22.76 6.32
C PRO A 165 10.57 22.35 6.89
N PHE A 166 9.57 22.16 6.02
CA PHE A 166 8.18 21.96 6.44
C PHE A 166 7.62 20.58 6.07
N GLY A 167 8.40 19.74 5.40
CA GLY A 167 7.89 18.48 4.89
C GLY A 167 8.98 17.61 4.29
N PHE A 168 8.54 16.53 3.66
CA PHE A 168 9.42 15.61 2.96
C PHE A 168 8.74 15.11 1.68
N ARG A 169 9.56 14.67 0.74
CA ARG A 169 9.13 13.99 -0.47
C ARG A 169 9.98 12.75 -0.62
N ARG A 170 9.32 11.60 -0.78
CA ARG A 170 10.02 10.35 -1.10
C ARG A 170 10.12 10.24 -2.62
N THR A 171 11.33 10.10 -3.14
CA THR A 171 11.56 9.98 -4.58
C THR A 171 11.38 8.54 -5.07
N GLU A 172 11.64 7.57 -4.19
CA GLU A 172 11.55 6.14 -4.48
C GLU A 172 10.22 5.57 -3.99
N ASN A 173 9.51 4.85 -4.86
CA ASN A 173 8.32 4.11 -4.48
C ASN A 173 8.71 2.73 -3.92
N PRO A 174 8.43 2.43 -2.62
CA PRO A 174 8.87 1.20 -1.96
C PRO A 174 8.28 -0.09 -2.56
N LEU A 175 7.17 0.03 -3.29
CA LEU A 175 6.39 -1.09 -3.77
C LEU A 175 6.42 -1.21 -5.30
N GLU A 176 7.14 -0.33 -6.00
CA GLU A 176 7.19 -0.32 -7.47
C GLU A 176 7.73 -1.63 -8.03
N GLY A 177 6.95 -2.26 -8.92
CA GLY A 177 7.29 -3.53 -9.55
C GLY A 177 7.34 -4.73 -8.60
N LYS A 178 6.91 -4.57 -7.35
CA LYS A 178 6.95 -5.63 -6.34
C LYS A 178 5.76 -6.57 -6.44
N LYS A 179 6.00 -7.87 -6.24
CA LYS A 179 4.97 -8.90 -6.15
C LYS A 179 4.60 -9.15 -4.70
N ILE A 180 3.30 -9.12 -4.39
CA ILE A 180 2.78 -9.26 -3.03
C ILE A 180 1.83 -10.45 -2.96
N TYR A 181 2.18 -11.41 -2.12
CA TYR A 181 1.36 -12.55 -1.77
C TYR A 181 0.53 -12.23 -0.51
N LEU A 182 -0.76 -12.57 -0.53
CA LEU A 182 -1.63 -12.48 0.63
C LEU A 182 -1.85 -13.88 1.19
N SER A 183 -1.36 -14.13 2.40
CA SER A 183 -1.54 -15.42 3.07
C SER A 183 -3.01 -15.73 3.33
N LYS A 184 -3.28 -17.02 3.58
CA LYS A 184 -4.62 -17.48 3.95
C LYS A 184 -5.12 -16.80 5.22
N SER A 185 -4.27 -16.66 6.24
CA SER A 185 -4.68 -16.02 7.50
C SER A 185 -5.04 -14.55 7.31
N PHE A 186 -4.32 -13.84 6.44
CA PHE A 186 -4.60 -12.45 6.11
C PHE A 186 -5.97 -12.31 5.44
N LEU A 187 -6.26 -13.16 4.44
CA LEU A 187 -7.53 -13.15 3.72
C LEU A 187 -8.72 -13.59 4.59
N GLU A 188 -8.50 -14.52 5.53
CA GLU A 188 -9.52 -14.94 6.50
C GLU A 188 -9.88 -13.82 7.48
N ARG A 189 -8.86 -13.09 7.96
CA ARG A 189 -9.06 -11.92 8.84
C ARG A 189 -9.68 -10.74 8.10
N TYR A 190 -9.19 -10.45 6.90
CA TYR A 190 -9.59 -9.31 6.09
C TYR A 190 -10.36 -9.80 4.87
N GLN A 191 -11.64 -10.10 5.10
CA GLN A 191 -12.55 -10.55 4.05
C GLN A 191 -12.66 -9.51 2.92
N ARG A 192 -13.20 -9.93 1.77
CA ARG A 192 -13.30 -9.13 0.54
C ARG A 192 -13.93 -7.74 0.72
N THR A 193 -14.84 -7.59 1.67
CA THR A 193 -15.55 -6.34 1.96
C THR A 193 -14.85 -5.47 3.02
N SER A 194 -13.72 -5.94 3.57
CA SER A 194 -12.99 -5.20 4.59
C SER A 194 -12.32 -3.96 4.01
N ILE A 195 -12.33 -2.89 4.78
CA ILE A 195 -11.67 -1.64 4.41
C ILE A 195 -10.16 -1.84 4.22
N THR A 196 -9.53 -2.70 5.04
CA THR A 196 -8.12 -3.04 4.95
C THR A 196 -7.74 -3.67 3.61
N LEU A 197 -8.53 -4.62 3.12
CA LEU A 197 -8.24 -5.25 1.83
C LEU A 197 -8.46 -4.27 0.67
N ARG A 198 -9.51 -3.44 0.72
CA ARG A 198 -9.70 -2.35 -0.27
C ARG A 198 -8.54 -1.36 -0.25
N HIS A 199 -8.05 -1.00 0.94
CA HIS A 199 -6.90 -0.11 1.13
C HIS A 199 -5.61 -0.73 0.62
N PHE A 200 -5.40 -2.03 0.84
CA PHE A 200 -4.29 -2.78 0.22
C PHE A 200 -4.36 -2.67 -1.31
N GLU A 201 -5.51 -3.00 -1.91
CA GLU A 201 -5.70 -2.97 -3.37
C GLU A 201 -5.38 -1.57 -3.93
N LEU A 202 -5.92 -0.52 -3.30
CA LEU A 202 -5.67 0.86 -3.70
C LEU A 202 -4.18 1.24 -3.65
N LEU A 203 -3.47 0.86 -2.57
CA LEU A 203 -2.04 1.15 -2.43
C LEU A 203 -1.20 0.39 -3.45
N THR A 204 -1.52 -0.89 -3.69
CA THR A 204 -0.81 -1.69 -4.70
C THR A 204 -1.02 -1.16 -6.11
N GLU A 205 -2.24 -0.74 -6.46
CA GLU A 205 -2.52 -0.13 -7.75
C GLU A 205 -1.76 1.20 -7.91
N CYS A 206 -1.79 2.07 -6.90
CA CYS A 206 -1.05 3.33 -6.92
C CYS A 206 0.46 3.12 -7.05
N ALA A 207 0.97 2.04 -6.45
CA ALA A 207 2.39 1.74 -6.48
C ALA A 207 2.84 0.99 -7.73
N GLN A 208 1.93 0.55 -8.61
CA GLN A 208 2.23 -0.39 -9.68
C GLN A 208 2.84 -1.71 -9.17
N ALA A 209 2.42 -2.13 -7.98
CA ALA A 209 2.73 -3.45 -7.43
C ALA A 209 1.74 -4.48 -7.98
N GLU A 210 2.15 -5.75 -8.01
CA GLU A 210 1.31 -6.85 -8.48
C GLU A 210 0.96 -7.78 -7.32
N ARG A 211 -0.31 -8.20 -7.23
CA ARG A 211 -0.70 -9.30 -6.35
C ARG A 211 -0.40 -10.63 -7.02
N THR A 212 0.37 -11.50 -6.36
CA THR A 212 0.64 -12.88 -6.83
C THR A 212 -0.12 -13.92 -6.00
N LEU A 213 -0.40 -15.07 -6.61
CA LEU A 213 -0.94 -16.27 -5.96
C LEU A 213 0.14 -17.30 -5.61
N ASP A 214 1.36 -17.11 -6.11
CA ASP A 214 2.52 -17.96 -5.81
C ASP A 214 3.49 -17.21 -4.89
N ILE A 215 3.71 -17.76 -3.70
CA ILE A 215 4.62 -17.20 -2.70
C ILE A 215 6.09 -17.27 -3.15
N ASN A 216 6.44 -18.19 -4.05
CA ASN A 216 7.81 -18.30 -4.57
C ASN A 216 8.19 -17.14 -5.51
N GLU A 217 7.19 -16.48 -6.09
CA GLU A 217 7.39 -15.29 -6.92
C GLU A 217 7.26 -13.97 -6.13
N ALA A 218 6.94 -14.03 -4.85
CA ALA A 218 6.60 -12.84 -4.08
C ALA A 218 7.85 -12.14 -3.52
N ASP A 219 7.85 -10.81 -3.55
CA ASP A 219 8.77 -9.99 -2.76
C ASP A 219 8.26 -9.83 -1.32
N PHE A 220 6.93 -9.73 -1.16
CA PHE A 220 6.25 -9.54 0.13
C PHE A 220 5.21 -10.63 0.38
N CYS A 221 5.10 -11.08 1.62
CA CYS A 221 4.01 -11.93 2.10
C CYS A 221 3.29 -11.24 3.26
N LEU A 222 2.01 -10.90 3.07
CA LEU A 222 1.19 -10.34 4.13
C LEU A 222 0.52 -11.44 4.95
N VAL A 223 0.79 -11.43 6.26
CA VAL A 223 0.23 -12.35 7.26
C VAL A 223 -0.67 -11.60 8.24
N SER A 224 -1.61 -12.30 8.86
CA SER A 224 -2.39 -11.76 9.98
C SER A 224 -1.59 -11.87 11.29
N GLN A 225 -1.66 -10.86 12.16
CA GLN A 225 -1.13 -10.93 13.54
C GLN A 225 -1.84 -11.98 14.43
N SER A 226 -2.83 -12.71 13.92
CA SER A 226 -3.52 -13.74 14.69
C SER A 226 -2.54 -14.76 15.22
N ASN A 227 -2.66 -15.08 16.52
CA ASN A 227 -1.95 -16.13 17.25
C ASN A 227 -2.29 -17.56 16.75
N GLY A 228 -2.54 -17.73 15.46
CA GLY A 228 -2.76 -19.03 14.85
C GLY A 228 -1.54 -19.90 15.13
N VAL A 229 -1.77 -20.98 15.86
CA VAL A 229 -0.76 -22.01 16.13
C VAL A 229 -0.65 -22.87 14.88
N TYR A 230 0.49 -22.80 14.17
CA TYR A 230 0.78 -23.70 13.06
C TYR A 230 1.61 -24.86 13.59
N THR A 231 1.17 -26.08 13.31
CA THR A 231 1.95 -27.28 13.58
C THR A 231 2.65 -27.69 12.30
N VAL A 232 3.98 -27.60 12.29
CA VAL A 232 4.80 -28.10 11.19
C VAL A 232 5.38 -29.46 11.58
N PRO A 233 5.28 -30.48 10.70
CA PRO A 233 5.93 -31.75 10.95
C PRO A 233 7.45 -31.54 10.95
N PHE A 234 8.08 -31.80 12.11
CA PHE A 234 9.52 -31.65 12.27
C PHE A 234 10.25 -32.70 11.41
N LYS A 235 10.82 -32.26 10.27
CA LYS A 235 11.75 -33.09 9.50
C LYS A 235 13.08 -33.08 10.23
N SER A 236 13.37 -34.14 10.96
CA SER A 236 14.67 -34.33 11.60
C SER A 236 15.76 -34.24 10.52
N PRO A 237 16.82 -33.43 10.71
CA PRO A 237 17.92 -33.41 9.76
C PRO A 237 18.47 -34.82 9.64
N SER A 238 18.53 -35.36 8.41
CA SER A 238 18.99 -36.71 8.11
C SER A 238 20.44 -36.89 8.55
N ARG A 239 20.64 -37.21 9.84
CA ARG A 239 21.92 -37.66 10.37
C ARG A 239 22.18 -39.04 9.78
N ARG A 240 23.11 -39.12 8.83
CA ARG A 240 23.72 -40.38 8.39
C ARG A 240 24.55 -40.93 9.56
N TYR A 241 23.90 -41.62 10.49
CA TYR A 241 24.59 -42.48 11.44
C TYR A 241 24.36 -43.93 11.03
N SER A 242 25.47 -44.60 10.74
CA SER A 242 25.53 -46.01 10.40
C SER A 242 25.43 -46.88 11.66
N SER A 243 24.74 -48.00 11.48
CA SER A 243 24.71 -49.24 12.26
C SER A 243 23.88 -49.33 13.55
N SER A 244 22.86 -50.19 13.43
CA SER A 244 22.40 -51.21 14.38
C SER A 244 21.88 -50.76 15.74
N ALA A 245 20.69 -50.14 15.75
CA ALA A 245 19.80 -50.17 16.90
C ALA A 245 18.33 -50.19 16.44
N VAL A 246 17.54 -51.06 17.05
CA VAL A 246 16.12 -51.30 16.75
C VAL A 246 15.28 -50.05 17.08
N PRO A 247 14.42 -49.56 16.17
CA PRO A 247 13.71 -48.29 16.38
C PRO A 247 12.52 -48.47 17.32
N SER A 248 12.64 -47.97 18.54
CA SER A 248 11.53 -47.75 19.47
C SER A 248 10.67 -46.56 19.01
N SER A 249 9.36 -46.77 18.95
CA SER A 249 8.26 -45.80 18.74
C SER A 249 8.68 -44.33 18.53
N SER A 250 8.69 -43.89 17.27
CA SER A 250 8.95 -42.52 16.86
C SER A 250 7.86 -41.56 17.34
N GLN A 251 8.12 -40.86 18.46
CA GLN A 251 7.35 -39.67 18.85
C GLN A 251 7.67 -38.54 17.87
N THR A 252 6.70 -38.14 17.06
CA THR A 252 6.78 -36.92 16.26
C THR A 252 6.61 -35.72 17.19
N ASN A 253 7.74 -35.08 17.53
CA ASN A 253 7.71 -33.79 18.22
C ASN A 253 7.22 -32.72 17.23
N ASN A 254 5.97 -32.29 17.37
CA ASN A 254 5.44 -31.17 16.60
C ASN A 254 5.96 -29.87 17.22
N VAL A 255 6.70 -29.08 16.43
CA VAL A 255 7.08 -27.72 16.84
C VAL A 255 5.93 -26.79 16.46
N VAL A 256 5.47 -26.01 17.42
CA VAL A 256 4.50 -24.93 17.19
C VAL A 256 5.27 -23.72 16.67
N LEU A 257 5.03 -23.36 15.41
CA LEU A 257 5.54 -22.13 14.82
C LEU A 257 4.38 -21.16 14.60
N THR A 258 4.71 -19.87 14.62
CA THR A 258 3.81 -18.84 14.06
C THR A 258 3.82 -18.96 12.53
N GLU A 259 2.76 -18.50 11.85
CA GLU A 259 2.71 -18.50 10.38
C GLU A 259 3.92 -17.78 9.79
N ARG A 260 4.30 -16.64 10.37
CA ARG A 260 5.47 -15.87 9.97
C ARG A 260 6.75 -16.69 9.98
N GLN A 261 6.98 -17.45 11.06
CA GLN A 261 8.15 -18.31 11.17
C GLN A 261 8.11 -19.46 10.16
N ALA A 262 6.94 -20.06 9.92
CA ALA A 262 6.78 -21.11 8.92
C ALA A 262 7.09 -20.57 7.50
N VAL A 263 6.54 -19.40 7.14
CA VAL A 263 6.82 -18.76 5.85
C VAL A 263 8.30 -18.42 5.70
N LEU A 264 8.94 -17.84 6.71
CA LEU A 264 10.37 -17.49 6.65
C LEU A 264 11.28 -18.73 6.57
N GLN A 265 10.87 -19.85 7.17
CA GLN A 265 11.60 -21.11 7.08
C GLN A 265 11.56 -21.69 5.66
N ASP A 266 10.39 -21.64 5.01
CA ASP A 266 10.18 -22.23 3.68
C ASP A 266 10.56 -21.28 2.53
N HIS A 267 10.46 -19.96 2.77
CA HIS A 267 10.67 -18.90 1.78
C HIS A 267 11.55 -17.76 2.34
N PRO A 268 12.85 -18.00 2.60
CA PRO A 268 13.72 -17.05 3.31
C PRO A 268 14.00 -15.75 2.54
N SER A 269 13.71 -15.69 1.24
CA SER A 269 13.87 -14.48 0.41
C SER A 269 12.68 -13.52 0.48
N VAL A 270 11.54 -13.95 1.04
CA VAL A 270 10.29 -13.17 1.06
C VAL A 270 10.26 -12.28 2.29
N PHE A 271 9.92 -11.00 2.13
CA PHE A 271 9.67 -10.12 3.25
C PHE A 271 8.28 -10.39 3.84
N VAL A 272 8.23 -10.97 5.04
CA VAL A 272 6.97 -11.27 5.72
C VAL A 272 6.57 -10.12 6.64
N ALA A 273 5.37 -9.58 6.46
CA ALA A 273 4.85 -8.44 7.20
C ALA A 273 3.39 -8.63 7.59
N ASP A 274 2.95 -8.02 8.69
CA ASP A 274 1.53 -7.76 8.90
C ASP A 274 1.07 -6.45 8.23
N TRP A 275 -0.21 -6.11 8.37
CA TRP A 275 -0.76 -4.87 7.79
C TRP A 275 -0.08 -3.61 8.32
N THR A 276 0.19 -3.53 9.62
CA THR A 276 0.82 -2.35 10.24
C THR A 276 2.25 -2.20 9.75
N GLU A 277 3.03 -3.30 9.73
CA GLU A 277 4.39 -3.32 9.20
C GLU A 277 4.43 -2.97 7.71
N PHE A 278 3.44 -3.43 6.92
CA PHE A 278 3.31 -3.05 5.51
C PHE A 278 3.06 -1.54 5.34
N ILE A 279 2.24 -0.94 6.21
CA ILE A 279 2.07 0.52 6.23
C ILE A 279 3.37 1.23 6.64
N ASP A 280 4.15 0.68 7.58
CA ASP A 280 5.43 1.26 8.00
C ASP A 280 6.49 1.22 6.90
N ILE A 281 6.43 0.28 5.95
CA ILE A 281 7.29 0.28 4.76
C ILE A 281 7.02 1.50 3.87
N ILE A 282 5.75 1.88 3.75
CA ILE A 282 5.31 3.04 2.96
C ILE A 282 5.61 4.33 3.71
N PHE A 283 5.18 4.41 4.97
CA PHE A 283 5.27 5.57 5.85
C PHE A 283 5.95 5.21 7.17
N PRO A 284 7.29 5.16 7.20
CA PRO A 284 8.02 4.82 8.40
C PRO A 284 7.75 5.77 9.59
N PRO A 285 7.86 5.29 10.84
CA PRO A 285 7.62 6.11 12.04
C PRO A 285 8.47 7.38 12.16
N TYR A 286 9.63 7.44 11.50
CA TYR A 286 10.47 8.65 11.54
C TYR A 286 9.86 9.82 10.76
N TYR A 287 9.02 9.59 9.74
CA TYR A 287 8.30 10.65 9.05
C TYR A 287 7.25 11.31 9.94
N GLU A 288 6.55 10.50 10.72
CA GLU A 288 5.59 10.99 11.73
C GLU A 288 6.29 11.85 12.78
N THR A 289 7.41 11.35 13.31
CA THR A 289 8.24 12.07 14.27
C THR A 289 8.77 13.38 13.71
N TYR A 290 9.17 13.37 12.43
CA TYR A 290 9.67 14.56 11.74
C TYR A 290 8.59 15.65 11.60
N LEU A 291 7.41 15.30 11.09
CA LEU A 291 6.29 16.24 10.96
C LEU A 291 5.83 16.80 12.31
N LYS A 292 5.79 15.94 13.34
CA LYS A 292 5.45 16.38 14.70
C LYS A 292 6.45 17.40 15.24
N ARG A 293 7.75 17.18 15.04
CA ARG A 293 8.80 18.15 15.47
C ARG A 293 8.69 19.50 14.78
N ILE A 294 8.29 19.54 13.51
CA ILE A 294 8.02 20.80 12.81
C ILE A 294 6.84 21.50 13.49
N GLU A 295 5.79 20.74 13.76
CA GLU A 295 4.56 21.27 14.33
C GLU A 295 4.70 21.76 15.79
N ASP A 296 5.62 21.20 16.55
CA ASP A 296 5.87 21.60 17.94
C ASP A 296 6.75 22.87 18.07
N LYS A 297 7.43 23.31 17.00
CA LYS A 297 8.36 24.48 16.99
C LYS A 297 7.70 25.84 16.77
#